data_AF-A0A949XE10-F1
#
_entry.id   AF-A0A949XE10-F1
#
_cell.length_a   1.000
_cell.length_b   1.000
_cell.length_c   1.000
_cell.angle_alpha   90.00
_cell.angle_beta   90.00
_cell.angle_gamma   90.00
#
_symmetry.space_group_name_H-M   'P 1'
#
loop_
_entity.id
_entity.type
_entity.pdbx_description
1 polymer ?
#
loop_
_entity_poly.entity_id
_entity_poly.type
_entity_poly.pdbx_seq_one_letter_code
_entity_poly.pdbx_strand_id
1 'polypeptide(L)'
;MFALPDASANSVAFEHQCSRCAGTAVAAAQVPQALTQAPFASRSRFSDPPTDDEILRVGILPQPLAPMGGSMEADENRTLGTALLAYNKSQKSGAFPDAVGPLTDFLKTHPHSRWRAALFMNLGIIYRTTGHMSKTLEAWQRAWDLSKDASDAKARAVADYSVGELAEFEAYLGRFETLAPLLAEVKGRPMHGPGAAKISDASQGLAEMHRWPQDAFRCGPMALHRICLLRGRTAEAYRLEKTRSTMRGTSLTQVVGWAHEAGLDFQMAHRKTGAALI
;
A
#
# COMPACT_ATOMS: atom_id res chain seq x y z
N MET A 1 -55.19 17.85 31.54
CA MET A 1 -55.11 16.49 32.13
C MET A 1 -55.66 15.51 31.10
N PHE A 2 -54.75 14.80 30.42
CA PHE A 2 -54.90 13.57 29.60
C PHE A 2 -55.88 13.57 28.41
N ALA A 3 -55.67 12.87 27.29
CA ALA A 3 -54.55 12.18 26.64
C ALA A 3 -55.07 11.75 25.26
N LEU A 4 -54.15 11.46 24.33
CA LEU A 4 -54.43 10.75 23.07
C LEU A 4 -55.03 9.35 23.33
N PRO A 5 -55.57 8.72 22.28
CA PRO A 5 -54.87 7.52 21.81
C PRO A 5 -54.64 7.46 20.30
N ASP A 6 -53.88 6.42 19.96
CA ASP A 6 -52.96 6.21 18.86
C ASP A 6 -53.55 5.34 17.72
N ALA A 7 -52.71 5.16 16.68
CA ALA A 7 -52.64 4.04 15.73
C ALA A 7 -53.22 4.22 14.30
N SER A 8 -52.28 4.47 13.39
CA SER A 8 -52.00 3.74 12.13
C SER A 8 -53.05 3.68 11.00
N ALA A 9 -52.69 4.18 9.81
CA ALA A 9 -52.18 3.34 8.70
C ALA A 9 -52.00 4.11 7.37
N ASN A 10 -50.81 3.93 6.77
CA ASN A 10 -50.49 3.84 5.34
C ASN A 10 -50.70 5.05 4.39
N SER A 11 -49.59 5.66 3.97
CA SER A 11 -49.15 5.62 2.54
C SER A 11 -47.72 6.15 2.34
N VAL A 12 -46.80 5.19 2.26
CA VAL A 12 -45.59 5.08 1.41
C VAL A 12 -44.91 6.38 0.93
N ALA A 13 -43.81 6.75 1.61
CA ALA A 13 -42.76 7.60 1.07
C ALA A 13 -41.75 6.76 0.27
N PHE A 14 -41.41 7.22 -0.94
CA PHE A 14 -40.32 6.67 -1.76
C PHE A 14 -38.97 7.04 -1.13
N GLU A 15 -38.46 6.16 -0.28
CA GLU A 15 -37.14 6.24 0.32
C GLU A 15 -36.18 5.34 -0.48
N HIS A 16 -35.38 5.91 -1.38
CA HIS A 16 -34.19 5.23 -1.90
C HIS A 16 -33.13 5.20 -0.80
N GLN A 17 -33.30 4.24 0.11
CA GLN A 17 -32.32 3.85 1.11
C GLN A 17 -31.09 3.26 0.41
N CYS A 18 -30.04 4.06 0.28
CA CYS A 18 -28.66 3.56 0.28
C CYS A 18 -28.29 3.19 1.73
N SER A 19 -29.01 2.23 2.31
CA SER A 19 -28.79 1.73 3.67
C SER A 19 -27.87 0.51 3.63
N ARG A 20 -26.57 0.76 3.45
CA ARG A 20 -25.47 -0.16 3.82
C ARG A 20 -24.20 0.65 4.06
N CYS A 21 -24.22 1.48 5.11
CA CYS A 21 -23.03 2.00 5.80
C CYS A 21 -23.50 2.75 7.06
N ALA A 22 -24.21 2.06 7.96
CA ALA A 22 -24.49 2.57 9.29
C ALA A 22 -24.55 1.41 10.29
N GLY A 23 -23.45 1.27 11.05
CA GLY A 23 -23.45 0.77 12.42
C GLY A 23 -24.02 -0.61 12.70
N THR A 24 -23.27 -1.66 12.39
CA THR A 24 -23.05 -2.69 13.41
C THR A 24 -21.80 -2.29 14.18
N ALA A 25 -21.96 -1.99 15.47
CA ALA A 25 -20.84 -2.01 16.40
C ALA A 25 -20.25 -3.42 16.34
N VAL A 26 -19.16 -3.58 15.58
CA VAL A 26 -18.34 -4.78 15.68
C VAL A 26 -17.74 -4.70 17.07
N ALA A 27 -18.30 -5.47 18.01
CA ALA A 27 -17.62 -5.82 19.24
C ALA A 27 -16.18 -6.10 18.86
N ALA A 28 -15.21 -5.42 19.49
CA ALA A 28 -13.80 -5.49 19.16
C ALA A 28 -13.43 -6.96 18.91
N ALA A 29 -13.39 -7.34 17.64
CA ALA A 29 -13.08 -8.70 17.27
C ALA A 29 -11.62 -8.80 17.64
N GLN A 30 -11.35 -9.47 18.75
CA GLN A 30 -10.01 -9.91 19.07
C GLN A 30 -9.54 -10.67 17.85
N VAL A 31 -8.72 -10.00 17.03
CA VAL A 31 -8.00 -10.63 15.95
C VAL A 31 -7.34 -11.85 16.59
N PRO A 32 -7.66 -13.08 16.15
CA PRO A 32 -6.96 -14.23 16.68
C PRO A 32 -5.47 -13.97 16.48
N GLN A 33 -4.71 -13.87 17.57
CA GLN A 33 -3.26 -13.66 17.60
C GLN A 33 -2.47 -14.84 16.98
N ALA A 34 -3.12 -15.65 16.14
CA ALA A 34 -2.64 -16.91 15.61
C ALA A 34 -2.43 -16.84 14.09
N LEU A 35 -1.78 -15.78 13.60
CA LEU A 35 -0.85 -15.85 12.45
C LEU A 35 0.30 -14.85 12.67
N THR A 36 0.76 -14.71 13.91
CA THR A 36 2.10 -14.20 14.16
C THR A 36 3.03 -15.27 13.58
N GLN A 37 3.46 -15.10 12.33
CA GLN A 37 4.57 -15.86 11.77
C GLN A 37 5.67 -15.78 12.81
N ALA A 38 6.10 -16.93 13.32
CA ALA A 38 7.21 -16.98 14.27
C ALA A 38 8.33 -16.11 13.69
N PRO A 39 8.90 -15.16 14.44
CA PRO A 39 9.95 -14.30 13.91
C PRO A 39 11.05 -15.23 13.37
N PHE A 40 11.29 -15.17 12.06
CA PHE A 40 12.41 -15.86 11.47
C PHE A 40 13.64 -15.36 12.23
N ALA A 41 14.26 -16.25 13.02
CA ALA A 41 15.41 -15.88 13.82
C ALA A 41 16.47 -15.32 12.88
N SER A 42 16.70 -14.00 12.95
CA SER A 42 17.60 -13.32 12.03
C SER A 42 18.99 -13.95 12.14
N ARG A 43 19.50 -14.52 11.05
CA ARG A 43 20.87 -15.05 11.06
C ARG A 43 21.82 -13.86 11.12
N SER A 44 22.62 -13.79 12.19
CA SER A 44 23.63 -12.75 12.37
C SER A 44 24.95 -13.06 11.65
N ARG A 45 25.08 -14.25 11.05
CA ARG A 45 26.29 -14.74 10.38
C ARG A 45 25.94 -15.57 9.15
N PHE A 46 26.75 -15.42 8.10
CA PHE A 46 26.71 -16.20 6.88
C PHE A 46 27.97 -17.08 6.75
N SER A 47 27.87 -18.17 5.99
CA SER A 47 29.05 -18.82 5.41
C SER A 47 29.75 -17.93 4.39
N ASP A 48 30.93 -18.34 3.92
CA ASP A 48 31.75 -17.54 3.01
C ASP A 48 32.18 -18.29 1.74
N PRO A 49 31.59 -17.99 0.55
CA PRO A 49 30.47 -17.07 0.33
C PRO A 49 29.13 -17.62 0.86
N PRO A 50 28.15 -16.76 1.19
CA PRO A 50 26.83 -17.20 1.63
C PRO A 50 26.14 -18.09 0.59
N THR A 51 25.41 -19.10 1.06
CA THR A 51 24.58 -19.97 0.22
C THR A 51 23.23 -19.32 -0.09
N ASP A 52 22.59 -19.77 -1.18
CA ASP A 52 21.24 -19.29 -1.55
C ASP A 52 20.22 -19.57 -0.44
N ASP A 53 20.31 -20.72 0.22
CA ASP A 53 19.42 -21.08 1.34
C ASP A 53 19.66 -20.21 2.58
N GLU A 54 20.91 -19.79 2.83
CA GLU A 54 21.19 -18.83 3.89
C GLU A 54 20.60 -17.44 3.60
N ILE A 55 20.74 -16.95 2.37
CA ILE A 55 20.18 -15.66 1.95
C ILE A 55 18.64 -15.71 1.96
N LEU A 56 18.06 -16.78 1.44
CA LEU A 56 16.62 -16.98 1.38
C LEU A 56 15.96 -16.97 2.76
N ARG A 57 16.66 -17.49 3.78
CA ARG A 57 16.15 -17.61 5.16
C ARG A 57 16.79 -16.60 6.13
N VAL A 58 17.34 -15.51 5.62
CA VAL A 58 18.12 -14.57 6.43
C VAL A 58 17.30 -13.91 7.56
N GLY A 59 16.00 -13.71 7.35
CA GLY A 59 15.08 -13.15 8.36
C GLY A 59 15.33 -11.66 8.69
N ILE A 60 16.07 -10.94 7.84
CA ILE A 60 16.37 -9.50 8.00
C ILE A 60 15.33 -8.62 7.30
N LEU A 61 14.73 -9.10 6.21
CA LEU A 61 13.76 -8.38 5.39
C LEU A 61 12.32 -8.85 5.66
N PRO A 62 11.29 -8.04 5.33
CA PRO A 62 9.89 -8.40 5.55
C PRO A 62 9.43 -9.70 4.87
N GLN A 63 10.02 -10.03 3.71
CA GLN A 63 9.74 -11.24 2.94
C GLN A 63 11.04 -11.97 2.59
N PRO A 64 11.02 -13.31 2.48
CA PRO A 64 12.16 -14.09 2.01
C PRO A 64 12.71 -13.59 0.67
N LEU A 65 14.03 -13.68 0.51
CA LEU A 65 14.65 -13.43 -0.78
C LEU A 65 14.62 -14.73 -1.58
N ALA A 66 13.83 -14.79 -2.65
CA ALA A 66 13.91 -15.87 -3.62
C ALA A 66 14.80 -15.41 -4.80
N PRO A 67 15.81 -16.21 -5.20
CA PRO A 67 16.56 -15.91 -6.41
C PRO A 67 15.68 -16.18 -7.62
N MET A 68 15.74 -15.31 -8.62
CA MET A 68 15.21 -15.61 -9.94
C MET A 68 16.08 -16.70 -10.60
N GLY A 69 15.52 -17.45 -11.53
CA GLY A 69 16.31 -18.35 -12.38
C GLY A 69 17.39 -17.58 -13.15
N GLY A 70 18.53 -18.21 -13.42
CA GLY A 70 19.62 -17.60 -14.20
C GLY A 70 21.02 -17.98 -13.72
N SER A 71 22.02 -17.45 -14.41
CA SER A 71 23.43 -17.62 -14.05
C SER A 71 23.78 -16.79 -12.81
N MET A 72 24.52 -17.40 -11.88
CA MET A 72 25.09 -16.73 -10.71
C MET A 72 26.21 -15.79 -11.17
N GLU A 73 26.10 -14.50 -10.81
CA GLU A 73 27.22 -13.55 -10.97
C GLU A 73 28.33 -13.91 -9.96
N ALA A 74 29.60 -13.67 -10.33
CA ALA A 74 30.73 -13.93 -9.44
C ALA A 74 30.62 -13.07 -8.16
N ASP A 75 30.86 -13.68 -7.00
CA ASP A 75 30.79 -13.04 -5.66
C ASP A 75 29.44 -12.37 -5.31
N GLU A 76 28.38 -12.59 -6.10
CA GLU A 76 27.06 -11.96 -5.90
C GLU A 76 26.54 -12.18 -4.47
N ASN A 77 26.56 -13.42 -4.00
CA ASN A 77 26.06 -13.78 -2.68
C ASN A 77 26.90 -13.17 -1.55
N ARG A 78 28.22 -13.03 -1.75
CA ARG A 78 29.13 -12.41 -0.78
C ARG A 78 28.82 -10.92 -0.64
N THR A 79 28.64 -10.23 -1.76
CA THR A 79 28.27 -8.82 -1.76
C THR A 79 26.88 -8.61 -1.19
N LEU A 80 25.89 -9.42 -1.58
CA LEU A 80 24.53 -9.34 -1.04
C LEU A 80 24.51 -9.62 0.47
N GLY A 81 25.21 -10.64 0.93
CA GLY A 81 25.33 -10.96 2.36
C GLY A 81 25.89 -9.78 3.14
N THR A 82 26.91 -9.10 2.60
CA THR A 82 27.50 -7.89 3.19
C THR A 82 26.47 -6.74 3.26
N ALA A 83 25.72 -6.51 2.19
CA ALA A 83 24.67 -5.49 2.14
C ALA A 83 23.54 -5.75 3.15
N LEU A 84 23.11 -7.02 3.28
CA LEU A 84 22.09 -7.44 4.25
C LEU A 84 22.55 -7.23 5.70
N LEU A 85 23.79 -7.59 6.02
CA LEU A 85 24.36 -7.37 7.35
C LEU A 85 24.53 -5.88 7.66
N ALA A 86 24.93 -5.07 6.68
CA ALA A 86 25.05 -3.63 6.82
C ALA A 86 23.68 -2.96 7.08
N TYR A 87 22.64 -3.37 6.34
CA TYR A 87 21.26 -2.93 6.58
C TYR A 87 20.77 -3.36 7.98
N ASN A 88 20.95 -4.62 8.37
CA ASN A 88 20.57 -5.08 9.71
C ASN A 88 21.29 -4.31 10.84
N LYS A 89 22.56 -3.97 10.63
CA LYS A 89 23.32 -3.14 11.57
C LYS A 89 22.73 -1.74 11.68
N SER A 90 22.33 -1.10 10.57
CA SER A 90 21.72 0.23 10.61
C SER A 90 20.41 0.22 11.40
N GLN A 91 19.56 -0.79 11.18
CA GLN A 91 18.32 -0.99 11.95
C GLN A 91 18.58 -1.14 13.45
N LYS A 92 19.57 -1.96 13.84
CA LYS A 92 19.94 -2.15 15.25
C LYS A 92 20.52 -0.90 15.91
N SER A 93 21.15 -0.02 15.13
CA SER A 93 21.65 1.27 15.63
C SER A 93 20.57 2.35 15.74
N GLY A 94 19.29 2.01 15.53
CA GLY A 94 18.18 2.97 15.63
C GLY A 94 18.07 3.89 14.41
N ALA A 95 18.66 3.51 13.27
CA ALA A 95 18.41 4.22 12.02
C ALA A 95 16.94 4.07 11.60
N PHE A 96 16.48 4.95 10.73
CA PHE A 96 15.13 4.85 10.18
C PHE A 96 14.93 3.51 9.43
N PRO A 97 13.70 2.94 9.43
CA PRO A 97 13.43 1.69 8.74
C PRO A 97 13.73 1.72 7.23
N ASP A 98 13.75 2.91 6.63
CA ASP A 98 14.09 3.14 5.23
C ASP A 98 15.59 3.47 5.00
N ALA A 99 16.48 3.17 5.96
CA ALA A 99 17.93 3.23 5.80
C ALA A 99 18.47 2.12 4.86
N VAL A 100 17.84 1.97 3.69
CA VAL A 100 18.03 0.91 2.69
C VAL A 100 19.22 1.16 1.76
N GLY A 101 20.04 2.19 2.03
CA GLY A 101 21.25 2.54 1.26
C GLY A 101 22.08 1.32 0.84
N PRO A 102 22.48 0.43 1.77
CA PRO A 102 23.24 -0.78 1.45
C PRO A 102 22.57 -1.69 0.41
N LEU A 103 21.24 -1.84 0.48
CA LEU A 103 20.48 -2.67 -0.45
C LEU A 103 20.38 -2.01 -1.83
N THR A 104 20.17 -0.69 -1.86
CA THR A 104 20.11 0.06 -3.12
C THR A 104 21.46 0.15 -3.82
N ASP A 105 22.56 0.21 -3.08
CA ASP A 105 23.91 0.22 -3.65
C ASP A 105 24.30 -1.16 -4.21
N PHE A 106 23.85 -2.25 -3.58
CA PHE A 106 23.92 -3.58 -4.18
C PHE A 106 23.17 -3.63 -5.52
N LEU A 107 21.93 -3.14 -5.58
CA LEU A 107 21.12 -3.13 -6.82
C LEU A 107 21.73 -2.29 -7.95
N LYS A 108 22.50 -1.25 -7.62
CA LYS A 108 23.25 -0.44 -8.61
C LYS A 108 24.48 -1.15 -9.13
N THR A 109 25.22 -1.81 -8.24
CA THR A 109 26.49 -2.47 -8.57
C THR A 109 26.30 -3.86 -9.21
N HIS A 110 25.15 -4.49 -8.98
CA HIS A 110 24.78 -5.82 -9.51
C HIS A 110 23.50 -5.72 -10.36
N PRO A 111 23.58 -5.11 -11.57
CA PRO A 111 22.43 -4.87 -12.43
C PRO A 111 21.74 -6.13 -12.96
N HIS A 112 22.40 -7.29 -12.97
CA HIS A 112 21.82 -8.56 -13.42
C HIS A 112 21.70 -9.61 -12.31
N SER A 113 21.84 -9.18 -11.05
CA SER A 113 21.65 -10.05 -9.90
C SER A 113 20.29 -10.76 -9.93
N ARG A 114 20.31 -12.06 -9.65
CA ARG A 114 19.09 -12.88 -9.55
C ARG A 114 18.24 -12.53 -8.33
N TRP A 115 18.77 -11.79 -7.37
CA TRP A 115 18.05 -11.36 -6.16
C TRP A 115 17.23 -10.08 -6.35
N ARG A 116 17.39 -9.39 -7.50
CA ARG A 116 16.83 -8.05 -7.74
C ARG A 116 15.31 -7.98 -7.56
N ALA A 117 14.57 -8.92 -8.14
CA ALA A 117 13.11 -8.91 -8.04
C ALA A 117 12.64 -8.99 -6.58
N ALA A 118 13.20 -9.92 -5.80
CA ALA A 118 12.85 -10.08 -4.39
C ALA A 118 13.34 -8.91 -3.51
N LEU A 119 14.46 -8.27 -3.87
CA LEU A 119 14.92 -7.04 -3.21
C LEU A 119 13.98 -5.87 -3.49
N PHE A 120 13.57 -5.66 -4.74
CA PHE A 120 12.60 -4.61 -5.09
C PHE A 120 11.23 -4.87 -4.43
N MET A 121 10.78 -6.12 -4.35
CA MET A 121 9.57 -6.50 -3.62
C MET A 121 9.64 -6.06 -2.15
N ASN A 122 10.76 -6.35 -1.47
CA ASN A 122 10.98 -5.97 -0.08
C ASN A 122 11.14 -4.45 0.10
N LEU A 123 11.84 -3.77 -0.82
CA LEU A 123 11.97 -2.31 -0.82
C LEU A 123 10.59 -1.65 -0.92
N GLY A 124 9.68 -2.16 -1.76
CA GLY A 124 8.32 -1.63 -1.84
C GLY A 124 7.56 -1.72 -0.52
N ILE A 125 7.72 -2.83 0.23
CA ILE A 125 7.15 -3.00 1.58
C ILE A 125 7.75 -1.96 2.54
N ILE A 126 9.08 -1.83 2.58
CA ILE A 126 9.78 -0.88 3.46
C ILE A 126 9.36 0.56 3.14
N TYR A 127 9.30 0.93 1.85
CA TYR A 127 8.86 2.25 1.43
C TYR A 127 7.40 2.52 1.77
N ARG A 128 6.52 1.52 1.66
CA ARG A 128 5.09 1.69 2.02
C ARG A 128 4.94 1.96 3.51
N THR A 129 5.63 1.19 4.34
CA THR A 129 5.55 1.33 5.81
C THR A 129 6.19 2.61 6.33
N THR A 130 7.10 3.22 5.56
CA THR A 130 7.78 4.48 5.90
C THR A 130 7.20 5.70 5.16
N GLY A 131 6.13 5.53 4.39
CA GLY A 131 5.39 6.64 3.77
C GLY A 131 5.93 7.14 2.42
N HIS A 132 6.87 6.45 1.79
CA HIS A 132 7.44 6.83 0.49
C HIS A 132 6.61 6.31 -0.70
N MET A 133 5.40 6.82 -0.88
CA MET A 133 4.42 6.31 -1.85
C MET A 133 4.96 6.15 -3.29
N SER A 134 5.67 7.15 -3.82
CA SER A 134 6.24 7.07 -5.19
C SER A 134 7.30 5.98 -5.31
N LYS A 135 8.16 5.83 -4.28
CA LYS A 135 9.20 4.78 -4.27
C LYS A 135 8.58 3.40 -4.11
N THR A 136 7.47 3.27 -3.38
CA THR A 136 6.70 2.02 -3.27
C THR A 136 6.23 1.54 -4.64
N LEU A 137 5.53 2.40 -5.40
CA LEU A 137 5.04 2.07 -6.74
C LEU A 137 6.18 1.65 -7.66
N GLU A 138 7.26 2.45 -7.68
CA GLU A 138 8.44 2.20 -8.52
C GLU A 138 9.13 0.87 -8.17
N ALA A 139 9.24 0.55 -6.88
CA ALA A 139 9.86 -0.70 -6.42
C ALA A 139 9.01 -1.92 -6.79
N TRP A 140 7.70 -1.91 -6.53
CA TRP A 140 6.84 -3.03 -6.87
C TRP A 140 6.64 -3.22 -8.37
N GLN A 141 6.59 -2.14 -9.15
CA GLN A 141 6.61 -2.23 -10.62
C GLN A 141 7.87 -2.93 -11.11
N ARG A 142 9.06 -2.54 -10.62
CA ARG A 142 10.31 -3.22 -11.00
C ARG A 142 10.33 -4.69 -10.58
N ALA A 143 9.82 -5.00 -9.39
CA ALA A 143 9.75 -6.39 -8.93
C ALA A 143 8.85 -7.22 -9.87
N TRP A 144 7.70 -6.68 -10.27
CA TRP A 144 6.81 -7.30 -11.24
C TRP A 144 7.47 -7.49 -12.60
N ASP A 145 8.04 -6.42 -13.18
CA ASP A 145 8.68 -6.47 -14.50
C ASP A 145 9.80 -7.52 -14.58
N LEU A 146 10.56 -7.69 -13.49
CA LEU A 146 11.67 -8.65 -13.42
C LEU A 146 11.22 -10.10 -13.19
N SER A 147 10.00 -10.34 -12.73
CA SER A 147 9.55 -11.67 -12.28
C SER A 147 8.30 -12.19 -12.99
N LYS A 148 7.62 -11.37 -13.79
CA LYS A 148 6.36 -11.76 -14.44
C LYS A 148 6.48 -12.98 -15.34
N ASP A 149 7.61 -13.21 -15.99
CA ASP A 149 7.78 -14.38 -16.87
C ASP A 149 8.38 -15.60 -16.15
N ALA A 150 8.50 -15.57 -14.82
CA ALA A 150 9.08 -16.66 -14.06
C ALA A 150 8.22 -17.94 -14.10
N SER A 151 8.88 -19.08 -14.23
CA SER A 151 8.26 -20.41 -14.24
C SER A 151 8.47 -21.21 -12.96
N ASP A 152 9.57 -20.96 -12.24
CA ASP A 152 9.84 -21.65 -10.98
C ASP A 152 8.88 -21.17 -9.88
N ALA A 153 8.58 -22.05 -8.92
CA ALA A 153 7.55 -21.78 -7.93
C ALA A 153 7.91 -20.60 -7.00
N LYS A 154 9.20 -20.41 -6.67
CA LYS A 154 9.64 -19.37 -5.73
C LYS A 154 9.61 -17.99 -6.40
N ALA A 155 10.09 -17.88 -7.63
CA ALA A 155 10.04 -16.64 -8.40
C ALA A 155 8.62 -16.26 -8.79
N ARG A 156 7.75 -17.24 -9.11
CA ARG A 156 6.31 -16.97 -9.26
C ARG A 156 5.68 -16.38 -8.00
N ALA A 157 6.06 -16.86 -6.82
CA ALA A 157 5.56 -16.28 -5.57
C ALA A 157 5.99 -14.81 -5.41
N VAL A 158 7.21 -14.44 -5.83
CA VAL A 158 7.66 -13.04 -5.86
C VAL A 158 6.84 -12.21 -6.83
N ALA A 159 6.57 -12.74 -8.03
CA ALA A 159 5.77 -12.08 -9.05
C ALA A 159 4.34 -11.82 -8.58
N ASP A 160 3.67 -12.87 -8.10
CA ASP A 160 2.28 -12.84 -7.65
C ASP A 160 2.11 -11.88 -6.46
N TYR A 161 3.06 -11.92 -5.50
CA TYR A 161 3.06 -10.98 -4.38
C TYR A 161 3.25 -9.53 -4.85
N SER A 162 4.26 -9.28 -5.70
CA SER A 162 4.61 -7.93 -6.15
C SER A 162 3.49 -7.27 -6.93
N VAL A 163 2.85 -8.01 -7.86
CA VAL A 163 1.76 -7.45 -8.66
C VAL A 163 0.47 -7.28 -7.87
N GLY A 164 0.21 -8.17 -6.89
CA GLY A 164 -0.90 -8.01 -5.96
C GLY A 164 -0.76 -6.75 -5.11
N GLU A 165 0.41 -6.54 -4.48
CA GLU A 165 0.70 -5.32 -3.72
C GLU A 165 0.63 -4.06 -4.59
N LEU A 166 1.19 -4.11 -5.80
CA LEU A 166 1.14 -3.00 -6.74
C LEU A 166 -0.30 -2.64 -7.11
N ALA A 167 -1.12 -3.61 -7.50
CA ALA A 167 -2.50 -3.37 -7.90
C ALA A 167 -3.36 -2.84 -6.74
N GLU A 168 -3.23 -3.43 -5.55
CA GLU A 168 -3.93 -2.92 -4.35
C GLU A 168 -3.52 -1.47 -4.05
N PHE A 169 -2.24 -1.14 -4.20
CA PHE A 169 -1.73 0.18 -3.88
C PHE A 169 -2.06 1.23 -4.96
N GLU A 170 -2.07 0.86 -6.24
CA GLU A 170 -2.61 1.67 -7.34
C GLU A 170 -4.10 1.97 -7.11
N ALA A 171 -4.88 0.99 -6.65
CA ALA A 171 -6.29 1.17 -6.27
C ALA A 171 -6.44 2.11 -5.07
N TYR A 172 -5.64 1.90 -4.02
CA TYR A 172 -5.61 2.74 -2.82
C TYR A 172 -5.32 4.21 -3.15
N LEU A 173 -4.43 4.47 -4.11
CA LEU A 173 -4.07 5.82 -4.55
C LEU A 173 -5.04 6.41 -5.60
N GLY A 174 -6.07 5.66 -6.00
CA GLY A 174 -7.02 6.09 -7.03
C GLY A 174 -6.36 6.29 -8.41
N ARG A 175 -5.32 5.51 -8.73
CA ARG A 175 -4.58 5.63 -9.98
C ARG A 175 -5.23 4.81 -11.09
N PHE A 176 -6.41 5.26 -11.50
CA PHE A 176 -7.28 4.56 -12.44
C PHE A 176 -6.57 4.20 -13.76
N GLU A 177 -5.80 5.14 -14.30
CA GLU A 177 -5.15 5.04 -15.61
C GLU A 177 -4.03 4.00 -15.66
N THR A 178 -3.38 3.71 -14.52
CA THR A 178 -2.31 2.71 -14.41
C THR A 178 -2.83 1.38 -13.88
N LEU A 179 -3.86 1.39 -13.03
CA LEU A 179 -4.47 0.16 -12.51
C LEU A 179 -5.17 -0.67 -13.60
N ALA A 180 -5.95 -0.05 -14.48
CA ALA A 180 -6.71 -0.79 -15.49
C ALA A 180 -5.81 -1.59 -16.46
N PRO A 181 -4.73 -1.02 -17.03
CA PRO A 181 -3.77 -1.80 -17.83
C PRO A 181 -3.08 -2.91 -17.04
N LEU A 182 -2.73 -2.69 -15.77
CA LEU A 182 -2.09 -3.70 -14.92
C LEU A 182 -3.02 -4.91 -14.68
N LEU A 183 -4.30 -4.65 -14.37
CA LEU A 183 -5.29 -5.72 -14.19
C LEU A 183 -5.57 -6.47 -15.50
N ALA A 184 -5.48 -5.79 -16.65
CA ALA A 184 -5.57 -6.43 -17.94
C ALA A 184 -4.35 -7.33 -18.22
N GLU A 185 -3.14 -6.91 -17.86
CA GLU A 185 -1.89 -7.69 -18.01
C GLU A 185 -1.94 -9.01 -17.23
N VAL A 186 -2.49 -9.01 -16.02
CA VAL A 186 -2.58 -10.23 -15.18
C VAL A 186 -3.82 -11.08 -15.46
N LYS A 187 -4.72 -10.65 -16.35
CA LYS A 187 -5.98 -11.35 -16.60
C LYS A 187 -5.72 -12.75 -17.16
N GLY A 188 -6.27 -13.76 -16.48
CA GLY A 188 -6.12 -15.17 -16.88
C GLY A 188 -4.79 -15.81 -16.45
N ARG A 189 -3.89 -15.05 -15.81
CA ARG A 189 -2.70 -15.60 -15.17
C ARG A 189 -3.11 -16.42 -13.93
N PRO A 190 -2.61 -17.65 -13.75
CA PRO A 190 -2.78 -18.38 -12.51
C PRO A 190 -2.05 -17.66 -11.36
N MET A 191 -2.80 -17.07 -10.44
CA MET A 191 -2.29 -16.33 -9.30
C MET A 191 -2.42 -17.16 -8.02
N HIS A 192 -1.42 -17.08 -7.13
CA HIS A 192 -1.40 -17.82 -5.87
C HIS A 192 -1.12 -16.92 -4.67
N GLY A 193 -1.45 -17.44 -3.48
CA GLY A 193 -1.16 -16.77 -2.22
C GLY A 193 -1.91 -15.44 -2.06
N PRO A 194 -1.40 -14.53 -1.22
CA PRO A 194 -2.08 -13.27 -0.90
C PRO A 194 -2.19 -12.32 -2.10
N GLY A 195 -1.34 -12.49 -3.12
CA GLY A 195 -1.40 -11.68 -4.34
C GLY A 195 -2.73 -11.83 -5.08
N ALA A 196 -3.27 -13.05 -5.15
CA ALA A 196 -4.56 -13.30 -5.81
C ALA A 196 -5.73 -12.55 -5.16
N ALA A 197 -5.78 -12.52 -3.83
CA ALA A 197 -6.79 -11.77 -3.09
C ALA A 197 -6.67 -10.26 -3.38
N LYS A 198 -5.45 -9.72 -3.34
CA LYS A 198 -5.20 -8.31 -3.65
C LYS A 198 -5.59 -7.92 -5.08
N ILE A 199 -5.39 -8.79 -6.06
CA ILE A 199 -5.88 -8.55 -7.44
C ILE A 199 -7.40 -8.49 -7.47
N SER A 200 -8.09 -9.35 -6.72
CA SER A 200 -9.56 -9.29 -6.60
C SER A 200 -10.01 -7.98 -5.97
N ASP A 201 -9.39 -7.57 -4.86
CA ASP A 201 -9.70 -6.32 -4.16
C ASP A 201 -9.43 -5.09 -5.04
N ALA A 202 -8.30 -5.09 -5.76
CA ALA A 202 -7.97 -4.03 -6.71
C ALA A 202 -8.95 -3.97 -7.89
N SER A 203 -9.44 -5.12 -8.37
CA SER A 203 -10.46 -5.20 -9.43
C SER A 203 -11.80 -4.63 -8.97
N GLN A 204 -12.18 -4.91 -7.72
CA GLN A 204 -13.35 -4.27 -7.11
C GLN A 204 -13.12 -2.76 -7.00
N GLY A 205 -11.99 -2.31 -6.47
CA GLY A 205 -11.65 -0.89 -6.35
C GLY A 205 -11.72 -0.17 -7.70
N LEU A 206 -11.24 -0.78 -8.79
CA LEU A 206 -11.35 -0.24 -10.14
C LEU A 206 -12.82 -0.09 -10.59
N ALA A 207 -13.66 -1.09 -10.31
CA ALA A 207 -15.08 -1.01 -10.64
C ALA A 207 -15.80 0.08 -9.83
N GLU A 208 -15.44 0.25 -8.56
CA GLU A 208 -15.97 1.31 -7.69
C GLU A 208 -15.56 2.70 -8.17
N MET A 209 -14.29 2.88 -8.53
CA MET A 209 -13.78 4.12 -9.15
C MET A 209 -14.54 4.48 -10.42
N HIS A 210 -14.88 3.49 -11.24
CA HIS A 210 -15.62 3.72 -12.48
C HIS A 210 -17.10 4.03 -12.24
N ARG A 211 -17.76 3.29 -11.35
CA ARG A 211 -19.20 3.38 -11.11
C ARG A 211 -19.59 4.54 -10.20
N TRP A 212 -18.75 4.84 -9.21
CA TRP A 212 -19.00 5.84 -8.18
C TRP A 212 -17.80 6.78 -8.00
N PRO A 213 -17.33 7.45 -9.08
CA PRO A 213 -16.16 8.32 -9.00
C PRO A 213 -16.33 9.45 -7.99
N GLN A 214 -17.58 9.89 -7.77
CA GLN A 214 -17.90 10.91 -6.78
C GLN A 214 -17.60 10.50 -5.34
N ASP A 215 -17.55 9.19 -5.06
CA ASP A 215 -17.31 8.64 -3.72
C ASP A 215 -15.89 8.05 -3.59
N ALA A 216 -15.27 7.65 -4.71
CA ALA A 216 -13.92 7.07 -4.72
C ALA A 216 -12.78 8.11 -4.62
N PHE A 217 -12.89 9.26 -5.30
CA PHE A 217 -11.76 10.21 -5.44
C PHE A 217 -11.81 11.38 -4.44
N ARG A 218 -11.90 11.09 -3.13
CA ARG A 218 -12.18 12.08 -2.06
C ARG A 218 -11.02 12.37 -1.10
N CYS A 219 -9.77 12.15 -1.49
CA CYS A 219 -8.61 12.29 -0.60
C CYS A 219 -8.51 13.68 0.06
N GLY A 220 -8.73 14.77 -0.68
CA GLY A 220 -8.70 16.14 -0.17
C GLY A 220 -9.70 16.41 0.97
N PRO A 221 -11.01 16.28 0.74
CA PRO A 221 -12.00 16.51 1.79
C PRO A 221 -11.90 15.51 2.94
N MET A 222 -11.48 14.26 2.69
CA MET A 222 -11.27 13.28 3.77
C MET A 222 -10.07 13.64 4.66
N ALA A 223 -9.03 14.27 4.11
CA ALA A 223 -7.93 14.82 4.89
C ALA A 223 -8.41 15.95 5.81
N LEU A 224 -9.20 16.90 5.27
CA LEU A 224 -9.82 17.96 6.07
C LEU A 224 -10.76 17.41 7.15
N HIS A 225 -11.53 16.37 6.82
CA HIS A 225 -12.42 15.69 7.76
C HIS A 225 -11.63 15.16 8.96
N ARG A 226 -10.49 14.49 8.73
CA ARG A 226 -9.64 14.00 9.83
C ARG A 226 -9.02 15.13 10.65
N ILE A 227 -8.58 16.21 10.01
CA ILE A 227 -8.08 17.40 10.73
C ILE A 227 -9.18 18.01 11.61
N CYS A 228 -10.41 18.11 11.10
CA CYS A 228 -11.55 18.61 11.86
C CYS A 228 -11.85 17.74 13.08
N LEU A 229 -11.87 16.41 12.93
CA LEU A 229 -12.04 15.49 14.06
C LEU A 229 -10.96 15.68 15.13
N LEU A 230 -9.68 15.77 14.72
CA LEU A 230 -8.57 16.00 15.65
C LEU A 230 -8.66 17.35 16.39
N ARG A 231 -9.31 18.34 15.78
CA ARG A 231 -9.54 19.67 16.38
C ARG A 231 -10.88 19.78 17.13
N GLY A 232 -11.62 18.69 17.31
CA GLY A 232 -12.93 18.69 17.98
C GLY A 232 -14.08 19.32 17.17
N ARG A 233 -13.90 19.46 15.85
CA ARG A 233 -14.83 20.15 14.93
C ARG A 233 -15.73 19.13 14.22
N THR A 234 -16.54 18.43 15.01
CA THR A 234 -17.30 17.25 14.58
C THR A 234 -18.39 17.57 13.56
N ALA A 235 -19.06 18.73 13.69
CA ALA A 235 -20.10 19.15 12.75
C ALA A 235 -19.53 19.44 11.36
N GLU A 236 -18.36 20.07 11.29
CA GLU A 236 -17.60 20.32 10.06
C GLU A 236 -17.13 19.01 9.43
N ALA A 237 -16.60 18.09 10.24
CA ALA A 237 -16.17 16.78 9.78
C ALA A 237 -17.33 16.03 9.11
N TYR A 238 -18.52 16.01 9.71
CA TYR A 238 -19.70 15.36 9.14
C TYR A 238 -20.17 16.02 7.83
N ARG A 239 -20.05 17.34 7.71
CA ARG A 239 -20.30 18.05 6.44
C ARG A 239 -19.31 17.62 5.35
N LEU A 240 -18.02 17.54 5.68
CA LEU A 240 -16.96 17.13 4.75
C LEU A 240 -17.12 15.68 4.28
N GLU A 241 -17.62 14.78 5.12
CA GLU A 241 -17.88 13.37 4.77
C GLU A 241 -18.89 13.22 3.61
N LYS A 242 -19.85 14.15 3.50
CA LYS A 242 -20.87 14.18 2.46
C LYS A 242 -20.41 14.81 1.15
N THR A 243 -19.21 15.37 1.11
CA THR A 243 -18.67 15.97 -0.12
C THR A 243 -18.46 14.90 -1.18
N ARG A 244 -18.69 15.32 -2.43
CA ARG A 244 -18.58 14.48 -3.63
C ARG A 244 -17.46 15.02 -4.51
N SER A 245 -16.83 14.11 -5.24
CA SER A 245 -15.73 14.39 -6.17
C SER A 245 -16.12 14.05 -7.61
N THR A 246 -15.13 13.96 -8.49
CA THR A 246 -15.30 13.50 -9.88
C THR A 246 -14.18 12.51 -10.24
N MET A 247 -14.21 11.94 -11.45
CA MET A 247 -13.07 11.15 -11.95
C MET A 247 -11.76 11.93 -12.03
N ARG A 248 -11.80 13.27 -12.04
CA ARG A 248 -10.59 14.12 -11.96
C ARG A 248 -10.13 14.40 -10.53
N GLY A 249 -10.77 13.75 -9.55
CA GLY A 249 -10.56 14.00 -8.14
C GLY A 249 -11.00 15.39 -7.70
N THR A 250 -10.36 15.86 -6.63
CA THR A 250 -10.60 17.16 -6.03
C THR A 250 -9.47 18.13 -6.38
N SER A 251 -9.82 19.31 -6.87
CA SER A 251 -8.85 20.39 -7.11
C SER A 251 -8.41 21.09 -5.81
N LEU A 252 -7.21 21.67 -5.80
CA LEU A 252 -6.70 22.42 -4.64
C LEU A 252 -7.61 23.61 -4.25
N THR A 253 -8.25 24.25 -5.23
CA THR A 253 -9.19 25.35 -4.99
C THR A 253 -10.44 24.86 -4.23
N GLN A 254 -10.97 23.68 -4.59
CA GLN A 254 -12.06 23.06 -3.82
C GLN A 254 -11.63 22.71 -2.40
N VAL A 255 -10.43 22.13 -2.22
CA VAL A 255 -9.92 21.79 -0.88
C VAL A 255 -9.77 23.04 -0.01
N VAL A 256 -9.21 24.13 -0.52
CA VAL A 256 -9.08 25.37 0.26
C VAL A 256 -10.45 25.99 0.55
N GLY A 257 -11.38 25.98 -0.40
CA GLY A 257 -12.76 26.42 -0.15
C GLY A 257 -13.41 25.66 1.01
N TRP A 258 -13.34 24.32 0.99
CA TRP A 258 -13.85 23.50 2.08
C TRP A 258 -13.08 23.66 3.40
N ALA A 259 -11.78 23.94 3.35
CA ALA A 259 -11.02 24.26 4.55
C ALA A 259 -11.56 25.55 5.19
N HIS A 260 -11.80 26.60 4.41
CA HIS A 260 -12.33 27.87 4.89
C HIS A 260 -13.77 27.76 5.40
N GLU A 261 -14.64 27.04 4.67
CA GLU A 261 -16.01 26.71 5.13
C GLU A 261 -16.01 25.86 6.40
N ALA A 262 -15.04 24.97 6.51
CA ALA A 262 -14.83 24.27 7.74
C ALA A 262 -14.41 25.28 8.80
N GLY A 263 -13.60 26.31 8.54
CA GLY A 263 -13.03 27.25 9.53
C GLY A 263 -11.56 26.95 9.85
N LEU A 264 -10.87 26.34 8.89
CA LEU A 264 -9.44 26.11 8.89
C LEU A 264 -8.79 27.16 8.00
N ASP A 265 -7.83 27.90 8.55
CA ASP A 265 -7.06 28.92 7.81
C ASP A 265 -5.90 28.27 7.04
N PHE A 266 -6.24 27.54 5.97
CA PHE A 266 -5.27 26.89 5.10
C PHE A 266 -5.07 27.68 3.81
N GLN A 267 -3.85 27.58 3.27
CA GLN A 267 -3.46 28.17 2.01
C GLN A 267 -2.92 27.12 1.05
N MET A 268 -3.10 27.35 -0.25
CA MET A 268 -2.41 26.55 -1.28
C MET A 268 -0.94 26.92 -1.29
N ALA A 269 -0.06 25.91 -1.28
CA ALA A 269 1.38 26.12 -1.39
C ALA A 269 1.95 25.20 -2.46
N HIS A 270 2.84 25.76 -3.30
CA HIS A 270 3.66 25.00 -4.22
C HIS A 270 5.12 25.11 -3.78
N ARG A 271 5.77 23.96 -3.56
CA ARG A 271 7.14 23.91 -3.08
C ARG A 271 8.05 23.34 -4.17
N LYS A 272 9.11 24.08 -4.52
CA LYS A 272 10.17 23.57 -5.40
C LYS A 272 10.99 22.50 -4.67
N THR A 273 11.55 21.55 -5.40
CA THR A 273 12.49 20.57 -4.87
C THR A 273 13.62 21.27 -4.12
N GLY A 274 13.87 20.86 -2.87
CA GLY A 274 14.92 21.43 -2.01
C GLY A 274 14.52 22.69 -1.20
N ALA A 275 13.31 23.23 -1.37
CA ALA A 275 12.87 24.34 -0.51
C ALA A 275 12.61 23.88 0.94
N ALA A 276 12.93 24.77 1.89
CA ALA A 276 12.81 24.50 3.32
C ALA A 276 11.36 24.21 3.74
N LEU A 277 11.20 23.40 4.79
CA LEU A 277 9.94 23.23 5.50
C LEU A 277 9.77 24.44 6.42
N ILE A 278 8.72 25.22 6.15
CA ILE A 278 8.23 26.31 6.99
C ILE A 278 7.10 25.80 7.88
#